data_AF-A0A922I8I9-F1
#
_entry.id   AF-A0A922I8I9-F1
#
_cell.length_a   1.000
_cell.length_b   1.000
_cell.length_c   1.000
_cell.angle_alpha   90.00
_cell.angle_beta   90.00
_cell.angle_gamma   90.00
#
_symmetry.space_group_name_H-M   'P 1'
#
loop_
_entity.id
_entity.type
_entity.pdbx_description
1 polymer ?
#
loop_
_entity_poly.entity_id
_entity_poly.type
_entity_poly.pdbx_seq_one_letter_code
_entity_poly.pdbx_strand_id
1 'polypeptide(L)'
;MKSFIFTFLVVALFGLTIAAHIPQSADDVIDKDQLINRAQNLIKLGQNALANHKHTDKNQKAVEEIEQTIKYLTYSIRRMKNHDLTQLALSWEKNLINNFEKQLHESIKKL
;
A
#
# COMPACT_ATOMS: atom_id res chain seq x y z
N MET A 1 11.15 -50.34 -19.13
CA MET A 1 10.83 -49.46 -17.97
C MET A 1 11.48 -48.10 -18.18
N LYS A 2 10.74 -47.02 -17.93
CA LYS A 2 11.16 -45.63 -17.64
C LYS A 2 12.33 -45.03 -18.44
N SER A 3 11.99 -44.14 -19.37
CA SER A 3 12.91 -43.27 -20.12
C SER A 3 13.58 -42.20 -19.26
N PHE A 4 14.77 -41.77 -19.67
CA PHE A 4 15.41 -40.52 -19.24
C PHE A 4 14.58 -39.30 -19.66
N ILE A 5 14.50 -38.28 -18.80
CA ILE A 5 14.14 -36.91 -19.21
C ILE A 5 15.21 -35.96 -18.65
N PHE A 6 15.99 -35.38 -19.56
CA PHE A 6 16.83 -34.22 -19.30
C PHE A 6 15.95 -33.06 -18.82
N THR A 7 16.24 -32.50 -17.64
CA THR A 7 15.69 -31.20 -17.24
C THR A 7 16.84 -30.19 -17.21
N PHE A 8 16.71 -29.11 -17.98
CA PHE A 8 17.77 -28.12 -18.15
C PHE A 8 18.08 -27.39 -16.84
N LEU A 9 19.38 -27.23 -16.58
CA LEU A 9 19.95 -26.38 -15.54
C LEU A 9 20.12 -24.94 -16.09
N VAL A 10 20.48 -24.01 -15.19
CA VAL A 10 21.05 -22.65 -15.37
C VAL A 10 20.00 -21.52 -15.17
N VAL A 11 19.89 -20.81 -14.02
CA VAL A 11 20.88 -20.03 -13.19
C VAL A 11 21.26 -18.71 -13.91
N ALA A 12 21.23 -17.49 -13.35
CA ALA A 12 20.80 -16.94 -12.06
C ALA A 12 20.63 -15.39 -12.18
N LEU A 13 20.85 -14.67 -11.06
CA LEU A 13 21.04 -13.22 -10.87
C LEU A 13 19.73 -12.44 -10.63
N PHE A 14 19.44 -11.82 -9.47
CA PHE A 14 20.08 -11.81 -8.13
C PHE A 14 18.95 -11.80 -7.06
N GLY A 15 19.15 -12.12 -5.77
CA GLY A 15 20.33 -12.63 -5.06
C GLY A 15 19.94 -13.08 -3.64
N LEU A 16 20.62 -14.10 -3.11
CA LEU A 16 20.42 -14.57 -1.73
C LEU A 16 20.81 -13.50 -0.72
N THR A 17 20.03 -13.34 0.36
CA THR A 17 20.59 -13.37 1.73
C THR A 17 19.52 -13.51 2.81
N ILE A 18 19.74 -14.51 3.68
CA ILE A 18 19.21 -14.67 5.04
C ILE A 18 17.68 -14.75 5.18
N ALA A 19 17.22 -15.99 5.37
CA ALA A 19 15.97 -16.27 6.08
C ALA A 19 16.11 -15.81 7.55
N ALA A 20 15.87 -14.53 7.80
CA ALA A 20 15.55 -14.06 9.14
C ALA A 20 14.15 -14.61 9.46
N HIS A 21 14.11 -15.66 10.28
CA HIS A 21 12.89 -16.10 10.92
C HIS A 21 12.53 -15.02 11.95
N ILE A 22 11.94 -13.91 11.48
CA ILE A 22 11.42 -12.85 12.34
C ILE A 22 10.39 -13.54 13.24
N PRO A 23 10.59 -13.57 14.57
CA PRO A 23 9.58 -14.10 15.45
C PRO A 23 8.37 -13.18 15.31
N GLN A 24 7.32 -13.69 14.65
CA GLN A 24 6.05 -13.00 14.54
C GLN A 24 5.41 -13.05 15.93
N SER A 25 5.78 -12.09 16.77
CA SER A 25 5.25 -11.95 18.13
C SER A 25 3.72 -11.90 18.06
N ALA A 26 3.07 -12.71 18.89
CA ALA A 26 1.62 -12.86 18.91
C ALA A 26 0.86 -11.54 19.19
N ASP A 27 1.57 -10.50 19.63
CA ASP A 27 1.05 -9.17 19.96
C ASP A 27 0.91 -8.20 18.76
N ASP A 28 1.44 -8.52 17.57
CA ASP A 28 1.40 -7.62 16.40
C ASP A 28 0.46 -8.14 15.29
N VAL A 29 -0.68 -8.73 15.69
CA VAL A 29 -1.78 -9.09 14.78
C VAL A 29 -2.39 -7.82 14.20
N ILE A 30 -2.25 -7.62 12.90
CA ILE A 30 -2.76 -6.44 12.21
C ILE A 30 -4.28 -6.57 12.06
N ASP A 31 -4.98 -5.64 12.71
CA ASP A 31 -6.42 -5.46 12.57
C ASP A 31 -6.75 -4.86 11.19
N LYS A 32 -7.42 -5.68 10.37
CA LYS A 32 -7.86 -5.35 9.02
C LYS A 32 -8.86 -4.18 8.99
N ASP A 33 -9.75 -4.12 9.97
CA ASP A 33 -10.81 -3.12 10.01
C ASP A 33 -10.26 -1.77 10.49
N GLN A 34 -9.27 -1.77 11.39
CA GLN A 34 -8.50 -0.56 11.71
C GLN A 34 -7.75 0.01 10.50
N LEU A 35 -7.12 -0.84 9.67
CA LEU A 35 -6.48 -0.39 8.42
C LEU A 35 -7.50 0.19 7.43
N ILE A 36 -8.66 -0.47 7.25
CA ILE A 36 -9.75 0.03 6.41
C ILE A 36 -10.24 1.40 6.91
N ASN A 37 -10.52 1.53 8.21
CA ASN A 37 -11.01 2.77 8.81
C ASN A 37 -9.98 3.92 8.66
N ARG A 38 -8.69 3.63 8.85
CA ARG A 38 -7.61 4.61 8.64
C ARG A 38 -7.54 5.06 7.18
N ALA A 39 -7.55 4.13 6.23
CA ALA A 39 -7.57 4.46 4.80
C ALA A 39 -8.81 5.29 4.40
N GLN A 40 -9.98 4.99 4.97
CA GLN A 40 -11.21 5.77 4.76
C GLN A 40 -11.09 7.20 5.31
N ASN A 41 -10.46 7.39 6.47
CA ASN A 41 -10.23 8.71 7.05
C ASN A 41 -9.25 9.54 6.20
N LEU A 42 -8.20 8.92 5.66
CA LEU A 42 -7.27 9.58 4.73
C LEU A 42 -7.94 9.99 3.41
N ILE A 43 -8.84 9.15 2.86
CA ILE A 43 -9.65 9.53 1.69
C ILE A 43 -10.51 10.76 1.99
N LYS A 44 -11.21 10.78 3.13
CA LYS A 44 -12.02 11.94 3.55
C LYS A 44 -11.16 13.20 3.71
N LEU A 45 -9.96 13.07 4.29
CA LEU A 45 -9.02 14.19 4.44
C LEU A 45 -8.61 14.75 3.07
N GLY A 46 -8.24 13.91 2.11
CA GLY A 46 -7.90 14.33 0.76
C GLY A 46 -9.08 14.96 0.02
N GLN A 47 -10.27 14.36 0.10
CA GLN A 47 -11.49 14.91 -0.50
C GLN A 47 -11.86 16.29 0.08
N ASN A 48 -11.77 16.45 1.40
CA ASN A 48 -11.99 17.73 2.06
C ASN A 48 -10.93 18.77 1.67
N ALA A 49 -9.67 18.37 1.51
CA ALA A 49 -8.62 19.28 1.06
C ALA A 49 -8.88 19.77 -0.38
N LEU A 50 -9.23 18.86 -1.30
CA LEU A 50 -9.56 19.20 -2.68
C LEU A 50 -10.83 20.08 -2.80
N ALA A 51 -11.82 19.88 -1.92
CA ALA A 51 -13.05 20.68 -1.92
C ALA A 51 -12.87 22.11 -1.37
N ASN A 52 -11.91 22.30 -0.45
CA ASN A 52 -11.72 23.58 0.26
C ASN A 52 -10.63 24.48 -0.33
N HIS A 53 -9.81 24.00 -1.28
CA HIS A 53 -8.77 24.79 -1.94
C HIS A 53 -9.12 25.09 -3.40
N LYS A 54 -8.76 26.28 -3.88
CA LYS A 54 -8.93 26.63 -5.30
C LYS A 54 -7.87 25.91 -6.14
N HIS A 55 -8.31 25.16 -7.15
CA HIS A 55 -7.40 24.50 -8.08
C HIS A 55 -6.87 25.55 -9.08
N THR A 56 -5.55 25.53 -9.31
CA THR A 56 -4.81 26.47 -10.15
C THR A 56 -3.59 25.77 -10.74
N ASP A 57 -3.05 26.29 -11.85
CA ASP A 57 -1.86 25.73 -12.50
C ASP A 57 -0.64 25.64 -11.55
N LYS A 58 -0.60 26.49 -10.50
CA LYS A 58 0.47 26.48 -9.48
C LYS A 58 0.38 25.31 -8.50
N ASN A 59 -0.82 24.83 -8.19
CA ASN A 59 -1.05 23.71 -7.28
C ASN A 59 -1.58 22.44 -7.97
N GLN A 60 -1.71 22.44 -9.30
CA GLN A 60 -2.16 21.30 -10.11
C GLN A 60 -1.45 19.99 -9.73
N LYS A 61 -0.11 19.99 -9.64
CA LYS A 61 0.64 18.78 -9.25
C LYS A 61 0.25 18.26 -7.85
N ALA A 62 -0.04 19.15 -6.91
CA ALA A 62 -0.49 18.77 -5.57
C ALA A 62 -1.91 18.19 -5.60
N VAL A 63 -2.80 18.75 -6.44
CA VAL A 63 -4.14 18.18 -6.70
C VAL A 63 -4.02 16.76 -7.27
N GLU A 64 -3.22 16.56 -8.31
CA GLU A 64 -2.97 15.26 -8.94
C GLU A 64 -2.39 14.23 -7.96
N GLU A 65 -1.41 14.62 -7.12
CA GLU A 65 -0.84 13.76 -6.07
C GLU A 65 -1.91 13.31 -5.06
N ILE A 66 -2.87 14.18 -4.69
CA ILE A 66 -3.95 13.87 -3.75
C ILE A 66 -4.99 12.95 -4.39
N GLU A 67 -5.41 13.23 -5.62
CA GLU A 67 -6.35 12.38 -6.37
C GLU A 67 -5.80 10.97 -6.59
N GLN A 68 -4.52 10.87 -6.98
CA GLN A 68 -3.83 9.59 -7.11
C GLN A 68 -3.75 8.84 -5.77
N THR A 69 -3.48 9.56 -4.67
CA THR A 69 -3.48 8.98 -3.31
C THR A 69 -4.86 8.43 -2.91
N ILE A 70 -5.94 9.19 -3.14
CA ILE A 70 -7.33 8.76 -2.92
C ILE A 70 -7.64 7.49 -3.72
N LYS A 71 -7.23 7.43 -4.99
CA LYS A 71 -7.44 6.28 -5.87
C LYS A 71 -6.75 5.01 -5.34
N TYR A 72 -5.49 5.10 -4.88
CA TYR A 72 -4.78 3.95 -4.31
C TYR A 72 -5.36 3.51 -2.97
N LEU A 73 -5.71 4.43 -2.07
CA LEU A 73 -6.37 4.09 -0.81
C LEU A 73 -7.73 3.40 -1.05
N THR A 74 -8.48 3.85 -2.05
CA THR A 74 -9.75 3.21 -2.46
C THR A 74 -9.54 1.78 -2.96
N TYR A 75 -8.48 1.55 -3.74
CA TYR A 75 -8.09 0.21 -4.19
C TYR A 75 -7.68 -0.70 -3.02
N SER A 76 -6.85 -0.19 -2.09
CA SER A 76 -6.43 -0.90 -0.88
C SER A 76 -7.63 -1.33 -0.01
N ILE A 77 -8.58 -0.42 0.24
CA ILE A 77 -9.83 -0.76 0.95
C ILE A 77 -10.62 -1.85 0.22
N ARG A 78 -10.80 -1.73 -1.10
CA ARG A 78 -11.51 -2.76 -1.89
C ARG A 78 -10.82 -4.11 -1.79
N ARG A 79 -9.48 -4.14 -1.83
CA ARG A 79 -8.68 -5.36 -1.71
C ARG A 79 -8.84 -5.99 -0.32
N MET A 80 -8.73 -5.20 0.76
CA MET A 80 -8.92 -5.68 2.14
C MET A 80 -10.36 -6.15 2.44
N LYS A 81 -11.37 -5.54 1.81
CA LYS A 81 -12.78 -5.95 1.98
C LYS A 81 -13.15 -7.21 1.21
N ASN A 82 -12.57 -7.41 0.03
CA ASN A 82 -12.98 -8.49 -0.89
C ASN A 82 -12.10 -9.75 -0.82
N HIS A 83 -10.99 -9.71 -0.07
CA HIS A 83 -10.06 -10.82 0.05
C HIS A 83 -9.59 -11.00 1.49
N ASP A 84 -9.49 -12.25 1.92
CA ASP A 84 -8.86 -12.61 3.19
C ASP A 84 -7.34 -12.58 3.03
N LEU A 85 -6.78 -11.41 3.37
CA LEU A 85 -5.35 -11.16 3.31
C LEU A 85 -4.63 -11.82 4.49
N THR A 86 -3.48 -12.45 4.21
CA THR A 86 -2.58 -12.95 5.25
C THR A 86 -1.98 -11.78 6.05
N GLN A 87 -1.49 -12.07 7.26
CA GLN A 87 -0.80 -11.06 8.09
C GLN A 87 0.39 -10.40 7.37
N LEU A 88 1.12 -11.15 6.53
CA LEU A 88 2.15 -10.59 5.66
C LEU A 88 1.56 -9.57 4.67
N ALA A 89 0.47 -9.92 3.97
CA ALA A 89 -0.19 -8.99 3.05
C ALA A 89 -0.76 -7.75 3.77
N LEU A 90 -1.33 -7.90 4.97
CA LEU A 90 -1.80 -6.78 5.80
C LEU A 90 -0.65 -5.88 6.25
N SER A 91 0.55 -6.42 6.51
CA SER A 91 1.75 -5.63 6.81
C SER A 91 2.19 -4.77 5.63
N TRP A 92 2.06 -5.29 4.40
CA TRP A 92 2.33 -4.52 3.19
C TRP A 92 1.29 -3.41 2.98
N GLU A 93 -0.01 -3.67 3.22
CA GLU A 93 -1.05 -2.64 3.20
C GLU A 93 -0.81 -1.56 4.29
N LYS A 94 -0.45 -1.95 5.53
CA LYS A 94 -0.06 -1.03 6.63
C LYS A 94 1.05 -0.08 6.19
N ASN A 95 2.09 -0.60 5.53
CA ASN A 95 3.22 0.19 5.05
C ASN A 95 2.86 1.09 3.86
N LEU A 96 2.01 0.64 2.93
CA LEU A 96 1.49 1.47 1.84
C LEU A 96 0.64 2.63 2.38
N ILE A 97 -0.29 2.35 3.31
CA ILE A 97 -1.13 3.36 3.97
C ILE A 97 -0.26 4.38 4.73
N ASN A 98 0.77 3.93 5.46
CA ASN A 98 1.73 4.82 6.14
C ASN A 98 2.44 5.78 5.17
N ASN A 99 2.80 5.31 3.97
CA ASN A 99 3.47 6.14 2.97
C ASN A 99 2.48 7.13 2.30
N PHE A 100 1.28 6.66 1.97
CA PHE A 100 0.23 7.52 1.42
C PHE A 100 -0.23 8.59 2.41
N GLU A 101 -0.25 8.33 3.72
CA GLU A 101 -0.53 9.35 4.73
C GLU A 101 0.51 10.48 4.73
N LYS A 102 1.81 10.13 4.65
CA LYS A 102 2.89 11.12 4.55
C LYS A 102 2.79 11.94 3.28
N GLN A 103 2.63 11.27 2.13
CA GLN A 103 2.47 11.93 0.83
C GLN A 103 1.26 12.87 0.83
N LEU A 104 0.10 12.40 1.33
CA LEU A 104 -1.12 13.19 1.42
C LEU A 104 -0.91 14.47 2.25
N HIS A 105 -0.29 14.37 3.43
CA HIS A 105 0.03 15.54 4.25
C HIS A 105 1.04 16.49 3.58
N GLU A 106 1.98 16.00 2.78
CA GLU A 106 2.91 16.84 2.03
C GLU A 106 2.26 17.53 0.84
N SER A 107 1.38 16.84 0.09
CA SER A 107 0.65 17.44 -1.04
C SER A 107 -0.40 18.45 -0.56
N ILE A 108 -1.10 18.19 0.56
CA ILE A 108 -2.05 19.16 1.15
C ILE A 108 -1.35 20.47 1.56
N LYS A 109 -0.10 20.42 2.03
CA LYS A 109 0.70 21.63 2.33
C LYS A 109 1.10 22.46 1.10
N LYS A 110 0.88 21.94 -0.11
CA LYS A 110 1.21 22.57 -1.40
C LYS A 110 -0.04 23.04 -2.16
N LEU A 111 -1.24 22.85 -1.60
CA LEU A 111 -2.50 23.39 -2.14
C LEU A 111 -2.62 24.90 -1.89
#